data_AF-A0A3F3IBT3-F1
#
_entry.id   AF-A0A3F3IBT3-F1
#
_cell.length_a   1.000
_cell.length_b   1.000
_cell.length_c   1.000
_cell.angle_alpha   90.00
_cell.angle_beta   90.00
_cell.angle_gamma   90.00
#
_symmetry.space_group_name_H-M   'P 1'
#
loop_
_entity.id
_entity.type
_entity.pdbx_description
1 polymer ?
#
loop_
_entity_poly.entity_id
_entity_poly.type
_entity_poly.pdbx_seq_one_letter_code
_entity_poly.pdbx_strand_id
1 'polypeptide(L)' 'MEWINVEDRKPNGFEMVILDTDRGIAVGCFDPFGEPKQAIFGFTGTVAHSRYEVKRWMPLPKA' A
#
# COMPACT_ATOMS: atom_id res chain seq x y z
N MET A 1 -13.13 -6.14 -6.72
CA MET A 1 -11.71 -6.25 -6.31
C MET A 1 -11.70 -6.69 -4.87
N GLU A 2 -10.86 -7.67 -4.54
CA GLU A 2 -10.78 -8.23 -3.19
C GLU A 2 -9.53 -7.71 -2.47
N TRP A 3 -9.65 -7.56 -1.15
CA TRP A 3 -8.55 -7.21 -0.28
C TRP A 3 -7.68 -8.43 -0.01
N ILE A 4 -6.36 -8.27 -0.14
CA ILE A 4 -5.35 -9.31 0.05
C ILE A 4 -4.57 -8.94 1.32
N ASN A 5 -4.46 -9.85 2.28
CA ASN A 5 -3.60 -9.60 3.46
C ASN A 5 -2.14 -9.62 3.01
N VAL A 6 -1.33 -8.69 3.55
CA VAL A 6 0.09 -8.59 3.17
C VAL A 6 0.89 -9.82 3.59
N GLU A 7 0.47 -10.50 4.66
CA GLU A 7 1.08 -11.74 5.17
C GLU A 7 0.87 -12.93 4.20
N ASP A 8 -0.28 -12.98 3.53
CA ASP A 8 -0.60 -14.03 2.57
C ASP A 8 0.14 -13.82 1.25
N ARG A 9 0.21 -12.56 0.82
CA ARG A 9 0.84 -12.16 -0.44
C ARG A 9 1.25 -10.70 -0.42
N LYS A 10 2.52 -10.43 -0.70
CA LYS A 10 3.01 -9.07 -0.94
C LYS A 10 2.72 -8.61 -2.39
N PRO A 11 2.51 -7.30 -2.63
CA PRO A 11 2.43 -6.73 -3.97
C PRO A 11 3.72 -6.95 -4.75
N ASN A 12 3.65 -6.84 -6.09
CA ASN A 12 4.88 -6.85 -6.87
C ASN A 12 5.66 -5.55 -6.64
N GLY A 13 6.99 -5.64 -6.75
CA GLY A 13 7.84 -4.46 -6.65
C GLY A 13 7.47 -3.42 -7.70
N PHE A 14 7.46 -2.15 -7.29
CA PHE A 14 7.06 -0.98 -8.08
C PHE A 14 5.59 -0.95 -8.52
N GLU A 15 4.76 -1.87 -8.03
CA GLU A 15 3.32 -1.87 -8.31
C GLU A 15 2.61 -0.83 -7.43
N MET A 16 1.77 -0.02 -8.07
CA MET A 16 0.87 0.90 -7.37
C MET A 16 -0.38 0.15 -6.94
N VAL A 17 -0.67 0.19 -5.64
CA VAL A 17 -1.79 -0.52 -5.01
C VAL A 17 -2.50 0.39 -4.02
N ILE A 18 -3.74 0.07 -3.69
CA ILE A 18 -4.44 0.68 -2.56
C ILE A 18 -4.07 -0.11 -1.30
N LEU A 19 -3.74 0.60 -0.24
CA LEU A 19 -3.31 0.07 1.04
C LEU A 19 -4.37 0.33 2.11
N ASP A 20 -4.63 -0.68 2.93
CA ASP A 20 -5.32 -0.57 4.20
C ASP A 20 -4.27 -0.61 5.33
N THR A 21 -4.15 0.49 6.07
CA THR A 21 -3.14 0.67 7.11
C THR A 21 -3.77 0.96 8.46
N ASP A 22 -3.00 0.85 9.54
CA ASP A 22 -3.37 1.32 10.88
C ASP A 22 -3.75 2.82 10.94
N ARG A 23 -3.37 3.60 9.91
CA ARG A 23 -3.68 5.03 9.76
C ARG A 23 -4.76 5.33 8.72
N GLY A 24 -5.42 4.30 8.19
CA GLY A 24 -6.47 4.41 7.19
C GLY A 24 -6.03 4.00 5.78
N ILE A 25 -6.80 4.42 4.77
CA ILE A 25 -6.60 4.02 3.37
C ILE A 25 -5.60 4.95 2.68
N ALA A 26 -4.66 4.37 1.94
CA ALA A 26 -3.68 5.09 1.14
C ALA A 26 -3.51 4.46 -0.26
N VAL A 27 -2.87 5.18 -1.18
CA VAL A 27 -2.30 4.59 -2.40
C VAL A 27 -0.79 4.48 -2.18
N GLY A 28 -0.22 3.29 -2.31
CA GLY A 28 1.19 3.05 -2.05
C GLY A 28 1.91 2.30 -3.14
N CYS A 29 3.22 2.43 -3.13
CA CYS A 29 4.14 1.73 -4.02
C CYS A 29 5.16 0.94 -3.18
N PHE A 30 5.26 -0.35 -3.48
CA PHE A 30 6.20 -1.24 -2.83
C PHE A 30 7.57 -1.16 -3.51
N ASP A 31 8.64 -1.31 -2.73
CA ASP A 31 9.99 -1.46 -3.26
C ASP A 31 10.19 -2.88 -3.85
N PRO A 32 11.34 -3.16 -4.50
CA PRO A 32 11.62 -4.48 -5.07
C PRO A 32 11.67 -5.62 -4.03
N PHE A 33 11.80 -5.28 -2.76
CA PHE A 33 11.91 -6.23 -1.64
C PHE A 33 10.55 -6.47 -0.97
N GLY A 34 9.48 -5.86 -1.48
CA GLY A 34 8.14 -5.99 -0.94
C GLY A 34 7.95 -5.24 0.37
N GLU A 35 8.70 -4.17 0.58
CA GLU A 35 8.49 -3.22 1.68
C GLU A 35 7.80 -1.95 1.17
N PRO A 36 6.87 -1.37 1.93
CA PRO A 36 6.18 -0.15 1.53
C PRO A 36 7.16 1.05 1.53
N LYS A 37 7.51 1.56 0.36
CA LYS A 37 8.49 2.66 0.22
C LYS A 37 7.84 4.03 0.37
N GLN A 38 6.66 4.19 -0.22
CA GLN A 38 5.90 5.44 -0.26
C GLN A 38 4.40 5.16 -0.22
N ALA A 39 3.67 5.94 0.57
CA ALA A 39 2.22 5.94 0.59
C ALA A 39 1.68 7.38 0.54
N ILE A 40 0.65 7.59 -0.26
CA ILE A 40 -0.10 8.83 -0.40
C ILE A 40 -1.44 8.62 0.30
N PHE A 41 -1.61 9.28 1.43
CA PHE A 41 -2.86 9.28 2.18
C PHE A 41 -3.72 10.44 1.68
N GLY A 42 -4.97 10.17 1.31
CA GLY A 42 -5.86 11.18 0.73
C GLY A 42 -6.13 12.39 1.65
N PHE A 43 -5.92 12.24 2.96
CA PHE A 43 -6.18 13.27 3.97
C PHE A 43 -4.91 13.82 4.64
N THR A 44 -3.73 13.18 4.51
CA THR A 44 -2.48 13.66 5.14
C THR A 44 -1.32 13.93 4.18
N GLY A 45 -1.51 13.77 2.86
CA GLY A 45 -0.45 13.95 1.86
C GLY A 45 0.50 12.75 1.73
N THR A 46 1.63 12.95 1.06
CA THR A 46 2.65 11.90 0.85
C THR A 46 3.46 11.70 2.12
N VAL A 47 3.42 10.49 2.67
CA VAL A 47 4.14 10.15 3.90
C VAL A 47 5.30 9.22 3.54
N ALA A 48 6.50 9.78 3.37
CA ALA A 48 7.70 9.04 2.99
C ALA A 48 8.33 8.35 4.21
N HIS A 49 8.91 7.15 4.04
CA HIS A 49 9.66 6.44 5.09
C HIS A 49 8.94 6.33 6.44
N SER A 50 7.65 5.98 6.42
CA SER A 50 6.76 6.28 7.54
C SER A 50 6.10 5.10 8.22
N ARG A 51 6.01 5.29 9.54
CA ARG A 51 5.55 4.41 10.61
C ARG A 51 4.06 4.09 10.50
N TYR A 52 3.69 3.35 9.47
CA TYR A 52 2.37 2.77 9.33
C TYR A 52 2.52 1.28 9.07
N GLU A 53 1.58 0.52 9.59
CA GLU A 53 1.53 -0.93 9.39
C GLU A 53 0.51 -1.22 8.30
N VAL A 54 0.98 -1.82 7.20
CA VAL A 54 0.09 -2.26 6.12
C VAL A 54 -0.54 -3.59 6.53
N LYS A 55 -1.86 -3.63 6.62
CA LYS A 55 -2.60 -4.86 6.93
C LYS A 55 -3.00 -5.58 5.66
N ARG A 56 -3.55 -4.83 4.71
CA ARG A 56 -4.08 -5.36 3.44
C ARG A 56 -3.78 -4.44 2.29
N TRP A 57 -3.87 -4.99 1.09
CA TRP A 57 -3.78 -4.21 -0.14
C TRP A 57 -4.80 -4.71 -1.16
N MET A 58 -5.09 -3.89 -2.15
CA MET A 58 -5.85 -4.28 -3.34
C MET A 58 -5.23 -3.66 -4.58
N PRO A 59 -5.29 -4.34 -5.74
CA PRO A 59 -4.85 -3.76 -7.00
C PRO A 59 -5.67 -2.51 -7.32
N LEU A 60 -5.04 -1.55 -8.00
CA LEU A 60 -5.77 -0.38 -8.50
C LEU A 60 -6.86 -0.80 -9.49
N PRO A 61 -8.02 -0.11 -9.50
CA PRO A 61 -9.02 -0.22 -10.56
C PRO A 61 -8.35 -0.09 -11.92
N LYS A 62 -8.50 -1.11 -12.77
CA LYS A 62 -8.11 -1.00 -14.18
C LYS A 62 -9.20 -0.21 -14.90
N ALA A 63 -8.79 0.76 -15.72
CA ALA A 63 -9.68 1.43 -16.66
C ALA A 63 -10.18 0.46 -17.73
#